data_AF-A0A2V6J8A6-F1
#
_entry.id   AF-A0A2V6J8A6-F1
#
_cell.length_a   1.000
_cell.length_b   1.000
_cell.length_c   1.000
_cell.angle_alpha   90.00
_cell.angle_beta   90.00
_cell.angle_gamma   90.00
#
_symmetry.space_group_name_H-M   'P 1'
#
loop_
_entity.id
_entity.type
_entity.pdbx_description
1 polymer ?
#
loop_
_entity_poly.entity_id
_entity_poly.type
_entity_poly.pdbx_seq_one_letter_code
_entity_poly.pdbx_strand_id
1 'polypeptide(L)' 'QLKMWQLEQPEVGAALISGSGSTVFAMMRESADARQLAKRAKAALDPELWTCACETL' A
#
# COMPACT_ATOMS: atom_id res chain seq x y z
N GLN A 1 9.57 -7.00 0.87
CA GLN A 1 8.39 -7.64 1.49
C GLN A 1 7.11 -6.82 1.28
N LEU A 2 7.09 -5.54 1.66
CA LEU A 2 5.91 -4.66 1.55
C LEU A 2 5.26 -4.61 0.14
N LYS A 3 6.05 -4.53 -0.95
CA LYS A 3 5.49 -4.59 -2.32
C LYS A 3 4.74 -5.90 -2.60
N MET A 4 5.33 -7.04 -2.23
CA MET A 4 4.73 -8.35 -2.50
C MET A 4 3.44 -8.52 -1.69
N TRP A 5 3.47 -8.16 -0.42
CA TRP A 5 2.27 -8.17 0.42
C TRP A 5 1.15 -7.29 -0.15
N GLN A 6 1.47 -6.09 -0.67
CA GLN A 6 0.46 -5.23 -1.33
C GLN A 6 -0.14 -5.89 -2.57
N LEU A 7 0.66 -6.55 -3.41
CA LEU A 7 0.17 -7.24 -4.61
C LEU A 7 -0.75 -8.44 -4.29
N GLU A 8 -0.68 -8.99 -3.08
CA GLU A 8 -1.58 -10.05 -2.61
C GLU A 8 -2.94 -9.51 -2.14
N GLN A 9 -3.10 -8.18 -1.98
CA GLN A 9 -4.35 -7.59 -1.51
C GLN A 9 -5.32 -7.37 -2.67
N PRO A 10 -6.58 -7.82 -2.56
CA PRO A 10 -7.55 -7.71 -3.66
C PRO A 10 -7.85 -6.25 -4.06
N GLU A 11 -7.74 -5.33 -3.10
CA GLU A 11 -7.92 -3.90 -3.31
C GLU A 11 -6.77 -3.21 -4.08
N VAL A 12 -5.62 -3.86 -4.27
CA VAL A 12 -4.45 -3.29 -4.95
C VAL A 12 -4.42 -3.74 -6.41
N GLY A 13 -4.42 -2.78 -7.34
CA GLY A 13 -4.31 -3.04 -8.78
C GLY A 13 -2.86 -3.19 -9.26
N ALA A 14 -1.94 -2.44 -8.65
CA ALA A 14 -0.52 -2.48 -8.94
C ALA A 14 0.29 -1.97 -7.75
N ALA A 15 1.55 -2.41 -7.61
CA ALA A 15 2.48 -1.86 -6.63
C ALA A 15 3.88 -1.72 -7.21
N LEU A 16 4.53 -0.58 -6.94
CA LEU A 16 5.84 -0.21 -7.48
C LEU A 16 6.75 0.32 -6.39
N ILE A 17 8.00 -0.14 -6.37
CA ILE A 17 9.05 0.45 -5.54
C ILE A 17 9.47 1.78 -6.17
N SER A 18 9.57 2.83 -5.36
CA SER A 18 10.07 4.14 -5.76
C SER A 18 11.37 4.47 -5.06
N GLY A 19 12.36 4.94 -5.83
CA GLY A 19 13.66 5.35 -5.33
C GLY A 19 14.49 4.19 -4.77
N SER A 20 15.10 4.40 -3.61
CA SER A 20 16.07 3.50 -2.96
C SER A 20 15.51 2.19 -2.41
N GLY A 21 14.19 1.96 -2.50
CA GLY A 21 13.56 0.76 -1.95
C GLY A 21 12.74 0.98 -0.68
N SER A 22 12.82 2.17 -0.06
CA SER A 22 12.11 2.50 1.18
C SER A 22 10.67 2.97 0.96
N THR A 23 10.31 3.35 -0.27
CA THR A 23 8.97 3.83 -0.62
C THR A 23 8.32 2.86 -1.61
N VAL A 24 7.08 2.48 -1.34
CA VAL A 24 6.27 1.69 -2.29
C VAL A 24 4.97 2.42 -2.53
N PHE A 25 4.61 2.61 -3.80
CA PHE A 25 3.29 3.06 -4.20
C PHE A 25 2.41 1.86 -4.50
N ALA A 26 1.20 1.85 -3.96
CA ALA A 26 0.13 0.95 -4.39
C ALA A 26 -0.96 1.78 -5.08
N MET A 27 -1.31 1.38 -6.30
CA MET A 27 -2.50 1.88 -6.97
C MET A 27 -3.69 1.06 -6.47
N MET A 28 -4.67 1.75 -5.90
CA MET A 28 -5.91 1.15 -5.41
C MET A 28 -6.88 0.93 -6.58
N ARG A 29 -7.70 -0.12 -6.50
CA ARG A 29 -8.87 -0.27 -7.35
C ARG A 29 -9.92 0.79 -7.01
N GLU A 30 -10.79 1.06 -7.97
CA GLU A 30 -11.90 1.99 -7.79
C GLU A 30 -12.75 1.61 -6.56
N SER A 31 -13.16 2.63 -5.79
CA SER A 31 -13.95 2.51 -4.55
C SER A 31 -13.29 1.74 -3.40
N ALA A 32 -12.02 1.33 -3.51
CA ALA A 32 -11.33 0.65 -2.42
C ALA A 32 -10.89 1.61 -1.31
N ASP A 33 -11.01 1.19 -0.04
CA ASP A 33 -10.60 1.99 1.11
C ASP A 33 -9.08 1.82 1.40
N ALA A 34 -8.29 2.77 0.93
CA ALA A 34 -6.86 2.84 1.18
C ALA A 34 -6.49 2.91 2.68
N ARG A 35 -7.35 3.48 3.54
CA ARG A 35 -7.10 3.60 4.98
C ARG A 35 -7.28 2.25 5.68
N GLN A 36 -8.23 1.42 5.22
CA GLN A 36 -8.38 0.06 5.71
C GLN A 36 -7.17 -0.80 5.33
N LEU A 37 -6.69 -0.70 4.09
CA LEU A 37 -5.46 -1.35 3.65
C LEU A 37 -4.25 -0.92 4.51
N ALA A 38 -4.10 0.37 4.77
CA ALA A 38 -3.02 0.90 5.61
C ALA A 38 -3.03 0.32 7.04
N LYS A 39 -4.21 0.18 7.66
CA LYS A 39 -4.34 -0.46 8.99
C LYS A 39 -3.89 -1.93 8.96
N ARG A 40 -4.29 -2.67 7.92
CA ARG A 40 -3.89 -4.08 7.74
C ARG A 40 -2.39 -4.21 7.49
N ALA A 41 -1.81 -3.32 6.69
CA ALA A 41 -0.38 -3.30 6.41
C ALA A 41 0.43 -3.09 7.70
N LYS A 42 0.01 -2.13 8.55
CA LYS A 42 0.63 -1.90 9.87
C LYS A 42 0.57 -3.12 10.77
N ALA A 43 -0.60 -3.78 10.85
CA ALA A 43 -0.78 -4.95 11.70
C ALA A 43 0.01 -6.18 11.21
N ALA A 44 0.15 -6.35 9.89
CA ALA A 44 0.75 -7.54 9.29
C ALA A 44 2.27 -7.44 9.09
N LEU A 45 2.81 -6.24 8.89
CA LEU A 45 4.20 -6.06 8.46
C LEU A 45 5.03 -5.29 9.48
N ASP A 46 4.56 -4.13 9.92
CA ASP A 46 5.30 -3.23 10.79
C ASP A 46 4.34 -2.22 11.46
N PRO A 47 4.16 -2.24 12.79
CA PRO A 47 3.33 -1.29 13.52
C PRO A 47 3.73 0.18 13.32
N GLU A 48 4.99 0.45 12.99
CA GLU A 48 5.53 1.80 12.77
C GLU A 48 5.44 2.25 11.30
N LEU A 49 4.90 1.42 10.40
CA LEU A 49 4.82 1.70 8.98
C LEU A 49 4.11 3.04 8.69
N TRP A 50 4.81 3.96 8.03
CA TRP A 50 4.20 5.20 7.56
C TRP A 50 3.43 4.98 6.24
N THR A 51 2.23 5.57 6.13
CA THR A 51 1.37 5.44 4.96
C THR A 51 0.66 6.77 4.66
N CYS A 52 0.53 7.13 3.39
CA CYS A 52 -0.27 8.27 2.94
C CYS A 52 -1.27 7.80 1.88
N ALA A 53 -2.56 8.01 2.12
CA ALA A 53 -3.61 7.80 1.12
C ALA A 53 -3.82 9.11 0.36
N CYS A 54 -3.68 9.07 -0.96
CA CYS A 54 -3.87 10.20 -1.85
C CYS A 54 -4.57 9.76 -3.14
N GLU A 55 -5.13 10.73 -3.85
CA GLU A 55 -5.77 10.55 -5.14
C GLU A 55 -4.89 11.16 -6.22
N THR A 56 -4.92 10.57 -7.42
CA THR A 56 -4.30 11.17 -8.60
C THR A 56 -5.19 12.32 -9.09
N LEU A 57 -4.57 13.42 -9.55
CA LEU A 57 -5.27 14.52 -10.20
C LEU A 57 -5.92 14.11 -11.52
#